data_AF-A0A9P5PEU1-F1
#
_entry.id   AF-A0A9P5PEU1-F1
#
_cell.length_a   1.000
_cell.length_b   1.000
_cell.length_c   1.000
_cell.angle_alpha   90.00
_cell.angle_beta   90.00
_cell.angle_gamma   90.00
#
_symmetry.space_group_name_H-M   'P 1'
#
loop_
_entity.id
_entity.type
_entity.pdbx_description
1 polymer ?
#
loop_
_entity_poly.entity_id
_entity_poly.type
_entity_poly.pdbx_seq_one_letter_code
_entity_poly.pdbx_strand_id
1 'polypeptide(L)'
;MAPIQILLTLLWVSASFLATASLPTDASADDLAGMTRIVGNRRALRCFFRCPLGKKVTPNSAAQATHLIEVPLHLWISKEGTDDEHWSLVINSKEIFHAINFRSTPSLPYPTNPGFLVVENIPFTGSTQTPGRNLIDLGKAKFKTEEEMTAAFSQLAKIGMPHKAHVVGGNCMDYVKMALEKLVEKDHILNIPPIFRNIYDERYTKVRQRIYEDNE
;
A
#
# COMPACT_ATOMS: atom_id res chain seq x y z
N MET A 1 7.68 58.38 -4.49
CA MET A 1 8.57 57.60 -3.62
C MET A 1 8.24 57.92 -2.17
N ALA A 2 7.64 56.97 -1.46
CA ALA A 2 7.56 56.86 0.00
C ALA A 2 7.13 55.41 0.32
N PRO A 3 7.79 54.68 1.22
CA PRO A 3 7.54 53.25 1.43
C PRO A 3 6.48 53.04 2.52
N ILE A 4 5.52 52.15 2.27
CA ILE A 4 4.64 51.62 3.31
C ILE A 4 5.18 50.24 3.70
N GLN A 5 5.90 50.21 4.81
CA GLN A 5 6.06 49.01 5.63
C GLN A 5 4.75 48.76 6.36
N ILE A 6 4.27 47.51 6.43
CA ILE A 6 3.49 46.99 7.58
C ILE A 6 3.55 45.45 7.58
N LEU A 7 4.15 44.96 8.66
CA LEU A 7 3.95 43.73 9.44
C LEU A 7 3.72 42.38 8.74
N LEU A 8 4.75 41.53 8.84
CA LEU A 8 4.61 40.09 9.06
C LEU A 8 4.00 39.84 10.45
N THR A 9 2.88 39.11 10.50
CA THR A 9 2.43 38.40 11.71
C THR A 9 2.63 36.89 11.51
N LEU A 10 3.70 36.38 12.11
CA LEU A 10 3.93 34.96 12.38
C LEU A 10 2.99 34.54 13.51
N LEU A 11 1.97 33.74 13.19
CA LEU A 11 1.15 33.04 14.18
C LEU A 11 1.54 31.56 14.18
N TRP A 12 2.37 31.21 15.15
CA TRP A 12 2.76 29.86 15.51
C TRP A 12 1.64 29.30 16.39
N VAL A 13 0.85 28.35 15.87
CA VAL A 13 -0.11 27.60 16.68
C VAL A 13 0.39 26.17 16.80
N SER A 14 1.06 25.91 17.92
CA SER A 14 1.37 24.58 18.43
C SER A 14 0.08 23.97 19.00
N ALA A 15 -0.54 23.05 18.26
CA ALA A 15 -1.62 22.21 18.78
C ALA A 15 -1.03 20.89 19.29
N SER A 16 -1.05 20.76 20.62
CA SER A 16 -0.64 19.58 21.36
C SER A 16 -1.53 18.37 21.04
N PHE A 17 -0.89 17.22 20.84
CA PHE A 17 -1.50 15.90 20.86
C PHE A 17 -2.07 15.62 22.27
N LEU A 18 -3.37 15.34 22.35
CA LEU A 18 -3.98 14.67 23.51
C LEU A 18 -4.39 13.27 23.07
N ALA A 19 -3.58 12.30 23.48
CA ALA A 19 -3.90 10.87 23.37
C ALA A 19 -4.92 10.52 24.46
N THR A 20 -6.17 10.29 24.08
CA THR A 20 -7.17 9.64 24.93
C THR A 20 -7.04 8.14 24.76
N ALA A 21 -6.31 7.51 25.69
CA ALA A 21 -6.33 6.06 25.87
C ALA A 21 -7.62 5.68 26.59
N SER A 22 -8.51 4.95 25.90
CA SER A 22 -9.67 4.31 26.51
C SER A 22 -9.21 2.99 27.15
N LEU A 23 -9.35 2.90 28.48
CA LEU A 23 -9.19 1.67 29.25
C LEU A 23 -10.40 0.75 29.05
N PRO A 24 -10.22 -0.57 28.90
CA PRO A 24 -11.29 -1.54 29.12
C PRO A 24 -11.43 -1.83 30.63
N THR A 25 -12.62 -1.59 31.16
CA THR A 25 -13.07 -2.02 32.49
C THR A 25 -13.58 -3.46 32.44
N ASP A 26 -13.08 -4.23 33.41
CA ASP A 26 -13.72 -5.34 34.13
C ASP A 26 -14.20 -6.58 33.37
N ALA A 27 -13.45 -7.67 33.55
CA ALA A 27 -14.05 -8.97 33.84
C ALA A 27 -13.15 -9.81 34.76
N SER A 28 -13.64 -9.93 36.00
CA SER A 28 -13.64 -11.09 36.92
C SER A 28 -12.35 -11.84 37.26
N ALA A 29 -12.11 -11.88 38.57
CA ALA A 29 -11.29 -12.85 39.28
C ALA A 29 -11.70 -14.31 39.01
N ASP A 30 -10.72 -15.20 38.93
CA ASP A 30 -10.56 -16.37 39.80
C ASP A 30 -9.22 -17.07 39.54
N ASP A 31 -8.76 -17.83 40.54
CA ASP A 31 -7.61 -18.75 40.57
C ASP A 31 -6.21 -18.21 40.93
N LEU A 32 -6.10 -17.94 42.24
CA LEU A 32 -5.26 -18.65 43.20
C LEU A 32 -4.01 -19.44 42.73
N ALA A 33 -2.93 -19.13 43.45
CA ALA A 33 -1.95 -20.07 44.03
C ALA A 33 -0.85 -20.65 43.14
N GLY A 34 0.38 -20.21 43.41
CA GLY A 34 1.58 -20.85 42.86
C GLY A 34 2.90 -20.20 43.28
N MET A 35 3.11 -19.97 44.58
CA MET A 35 4.43 -19.64 45.15
C MET A 35 5.43 -20.74 44.82
N THR A 36 6.58 -20.43 44.21
CA THR A 36 7.88 -20.79 44.81
C THR A 36 9.04 -20.00 44.19
N ARG A 37 9.69 -19.18 45.02
CA ARG A 37 11.09 -18.78 44.84
C ARG A 37 11.98 -20.00 45.05
N ILE A 38 12.95 -20.21 44.16
CA ILE A 38 14.18 -20.93 44.50
C ILE A 38 15.37 -20.02 44.18
N VAL A 39 15.97 -19.53 45.25
CA VAL A 39 17.33 -18.97 45.29
C VAL A 39 18.24 -20.10 45.77
N GLY A 40 19.34 -20.36 45.06
CA GLY A 40 20.47 -21.13 45.60
C GLY A 40 21.31 -21.75 44.46
N ASN A 41 22.52 -21.29 44.13
CA ASN A 41 23.81 -21.26 44.85
C ASN A 41 24.78 -22.32 44.28
N ARG A 42 25.96 -21.83 43.86
CA ARG A 42 27.30 -22.46 43.83
C ARG A 42 27.60 -23.69 42.94
N ARG A 43 28.59 -23.42 42.08
CA ARG A 43 29.85 -24.18 41.86
C ARG A 43 29.74 -25.71 41.73
N ALA A 44 29.99 -26.19 40.52
CA ALA A 44 30.77 -27.40 40.32
C ALA A 44 31.78 -27.18 39.18
N LEU A 45 33.05 -27.06 39.55
CA LEU A 45 34.15 -27.48 38.69
C LEU A 45 33.94 -28.97 38.38
N ARG A 46 33.97 -29.36 37.11
CA ARG A 46 34.50 -30.68 36.73
C ARG A 46 35.17 -30.62 35.36
N CYS A 47 36.46 -30.84 35.44
CA CYS A 47 37.43 -31.16 34.41
C CYS A 47 37.02 -32.36 33.54
N PHE A 48 37.46 -32.27 32.28
CA PHE A 48 37.95 -33.36 31.42
C PHE A 48 36.99 -34.50 31.07
N PHE A 49 36.43 -34.44 29.84
CA PHE A 49 36.60 -35.55 28.89
C PHE A 49 36.73 -34.99 27.47
N ARG A 50 37.96 -35.11 26.95
CA ARG A 50 38.38 -34.77 25.60
C ARG A 50 37.97 -35.95 24.71
N CYS A 51 36.86 -35.83 23.99
CA CYS A 51 36.48 -36.80 22.95
C CYS A 51 36.95 -36.25 21.58
N PRO A 52 37.91 -36.89 20.91
CA PRO A 52 38.33 -36.48 19.58
C PRO A 52 37.32 -37.00 18.53
N LEU A 53 36.94 -36.11 17.62
CA LEU A 53 36.52 -36.43 16.26
C LEU A 53 35.30 -37.36 16.10
N GLY A 54 34.13 -36.77 16.32
CA GLY A 54 32.88 -37.22 15.70
C GLY A 54 32.15 -36.00 15.16
N LYS A 55 32.63 -35.38 14.08
CA LYS A 55 31.86 -34.37 13.34
C LYS A 55 30.62 -35.07 12.80
N LYS A 56 29.50 -35.01 13.54
CA LYS A 56 28.17 -35.27 12.99
C LYS A 56 27.98 -34.29 11.84
N VAL A 57 28.18 -34.76 10.62
CA VAL A 57 27.68 -34.11 9.43
C VAL A 57 26.16 -34.17 9.57
N THR A 58 25.57 -33.11 10.11
CA THR A 58 24.12 -32.90 10.03
C THR A 58 23.79 -32.86 8.54
N PRO A 59 22.98 -33.81 8.03
CA PRO A 59 22.64 -33.81 6.63
C PRO A 59 21.96 -32.49 6.33
N ASN A 60 22.56 -31.80 5.37
CA ASN A 60 22.03 -30.71 4.56
C ASN A 60 20.67 -30.20 5.06
N SER A 61 20.71 -29.01 5.67
CA SER A 61 19.66 -28.02 5.52
C SER A 61 19.38 -27.88 4.03
N ALA A 62 18.52 -28.75 3.50
CA ALA A 62 17.98 -28.63 2.17
C ALA A 62 17.31 -27.27 2.18
N ALA A 63 17.87 -26.34 1.41
CA ALA A 63 17.29 -25.03 1.19
C ALA A 63 15.82 -25.25 0.85
N GLN A 64 14.94 -25.05 1.83
CA GLN A 64 13.51 -25.09 1.62
C GLN A 64 13.27 -24.02 0.58
N ALA A 65 12.89 -24.44 -0.62
CA ALA A 65 12.48 -23.52 -1.66
C ALA A 65 11.39 -22.64 -1.03
N THR A 66 11.73 -21.39 -0.77
CA THR A 66 10.80 -20.42 -0.19
C THR A 66 9.69 -20.28 -1.21
N HIS A 67 8.55 -20.88 -0.94
CA HIS A 67 7.40 -20.85 -1.83
C HIS A 67 6.87 -19.42 -1.88
N LEU A 68 7.16 -18.71 -2.96
CA LEU A 68 6.65 -17.37 -3.18
C LEU A 68 5.19 -17.45 -3.63
N ILE A 69 4.34 -16.62 -3.04
CA ILE A 69 2.96 -16.39 -3.49
C ILE A 69 3.04 -15.48 -4.71
N GLU A 70 2.63 -16.00 -5.87
CA GLU A 70 2.54 -15.21 -7.09
C GLU A 70 1.09 -14.76 -7.32
N VAL A 71 0.87 -13.45 -7.46
CA VAL A 71 -0.45 -12.90 -7.79
C VAL A 71 -0.41 -12.17 -9.12
N PRO A 72 -1.42 -12.36 -10.00
CA PRO A 72 -1.48 -11.64 -11.25
C PRO A 72 -1.77 -10.15 -11.02
N LEU A 73 -1.15 -9.32 -11.87
CA LEU A 73 -1.39 -7.88 -11.96
C LEU A 73 -2.04 -7.58 -13.30
N HIS A 74 -3.09 -6.78 -13.30
CA HIS A 74 -3.71 -6.31 -14.53
C HIS A 74 -3.97 -4.80 -14.44
N LEU A 75 -3.85 -4.13 -15.58
CA LEU A 75 -4.42 -2.80 -15.76
C LEU A 75 -5.84 -2.98 -16.26
N TRP A 76 -6.78 -2.31 -15.61
CA TRP A 76 -8.16 -2.21 -16.08
C TRP A 76 -8.46 -0.77 -16.50
N ILE A 77 -8.95 -0.61 -17.73
CA ILE A 77 -9.35 0.69 -18.30
C ILE A 77 -10.87 0.68 -18.57
N SER A 78 -11.63 1.34 -17.71
CA SER A 78 -13.05 1.62 -17.91
C SER A 78 -13.26 2.69 -18.98
N LYS A 79 -14.32 2.52 -19.78
CA LYS A 79 -14.80 3.52 -20.76
C LYS A 79 -13.65 4.09 -21.61
N GLU A 80 -12.81 3.18 -22.07
CA GLU A 80 -11.61 3.47 -22.85
C GLU A 80 -11.94 4.38 -24.06
N GLY A 81 -11.18 5.46 -24.21
CA GLY A 81 -11.31 6.41 -25.32
C GLY A 81 -12.44 7.44 -25.14
N THR A 82 -13.08 7.50 -23.97
CA THR A 82 -14.14 8.48 -23.64
C THR A 82 -13.66 9.51 -22.62
N ASP A 83 -14.47 10.52 -22.32
CA ASP A 83 -14.14 11.57 -21.33
C ASP A 83 -14.24 11.07 -19.89
N ASP A 84 -14.92 9.93 -19.69
CA ASP A 84 -15.02 9.21 -18.43
C ASP A 84 -14.00 8.04 -18.35
N GLU A 85 -12.93 8.06 -19.16
CA GLU A 85 -11.90 7.02 -19.11
C GLU A 85 -11.30 6.95 -17.70
N HIS A 86 -11.31 5.76 -17.10
CA HIS A 86 -10.86 5.57 -15.72
C HIS A 86 -9.98 4.34 -15.59
N TRP A 87 -8.84 4.52 -14.93
CA TRP A 87 -7.79 3.52 -14.82
C TRP A 87 -7.72 2.94 -13.41
N SER A 88 -7.55 1.62 -13.34
CA SER A 88 -7.46 0.90 -12.08
C SER A 88 -6.41 -0.21 -12.17
N LEU A 89 -5.71 -0.45 -11.06
CA LEU A 89 -4.82 -1.60 -10.90
C LEU A 89 -5.62 -2.74 -10.28
N VAL A 90 -5.70 -3.88 -10.97
CA VAL A 90 -6.36 -5.08 -10.47
C VAL A 90 -5.31 -6.08 -10.01
N ILE A 91 -5.41 -6.52 -8.75
CA ILE A 91 -4.48 -7.47 -8.14
C ILE A 91 -5.23 -8.73 -7.72
N ASN A 92 -4.61 -9.90 -8.00
CA ASN A 92 -5.16 -11.21 -7.68
C ASN A 92 -6.57 -11.47 -8.25
N SER A 93 -6.94 -10.73 -9.30
CA SER A 93 -8.28 -10.76 -9.92
C SER A 93 -9.43 -10.55 -8.92
N LYS A 94 -9.15 -9.93 -7.76
CA LYS A 94 -10.09 -9.77 -6.64
C LYS A 94 -10.10 -8.37 -6.06
N GLU A 95 -9.01 -7.63 -6.18
CA GLU A 95 -8.85 -6.31 -5.56
C GLU A 95 -8.65 -5.27 -6.66
N ILE A 96 -9.47 -4.23 -6.68
CA ILE A 96 -9.31 -3.06 -7.55
C ILE A 96 -8.74 -1.93 -6.71
N PHE A 97 -7.66 -1.34 -7.18
CA PHE A 97 -7.06 -0.14 -6.64
C PHE A 97 -7.21 0.99 -7.65
N HIS A 98 -7.82 2.09 -7.25
CA HIS A 98 -8.03 3.23 -8.14
C HIS A 98 -8.13 4.55 -7.38
N ALA A 99 -7.85 5.65 -8.06
CA ALA A 99 -8.04 7.00 -7.52
C ALA A 99 -9.25 7.66 -8.18
N ILE A 100 -10.22 8.10 -7.38
CA ILE A 100 -11.48 8.70 -7.85
C ILE A 100 -11.72 10.07 -7.23
N ASN A 101 -12.57 10.87 -7.88
CA ASN A 101 -12.98 12.14 -7.32
C ASN A 101 -14.01 11.88 -6.23
N PHE A 102 -13.76 12.34 -5.01
CA PHE A 102 -14.60 12.11 -3.84
C PHE A 102 -16.10 12.33 -4.05
N ARG A 103 -16.51 13.23 -4.94
CA ARG A 103 -17.94 13.48 -5.24
C ARG A 103 -18.72 12.24 -5.66
N SER A 104 -18.05 11.18 -6.15
CA SER A 104 -18.72 9.93 -6.56
C SER A 104 -18.97 8.95 -5.41
N THR A 105 -18.49 9.21 -4.19
CA THR A 105 -18.61 8.28 -3.06
C THR A 105 -19.35 8.91 -1.88
N PRO A 106 -20.66 8.64 -1.74
CA PRO A 106 -21.50 9.30 -0.73
C PRO A 106 -21.21 8.88 0.72
N SER A 107 -20.36 7.89 0.95
CA SER A 107 -20.12 7.28 2.26
C SER A 107 -18.91 7.80 3.02
N LEU A 108 -18.07 8.64 2.44
CA LEU A 108 -16.91 9.20 3.12
C LEU A 108 -17.23 10.60 3.69
N PRO A 109 -16.65 11.00 4.84
CA PRO A 109 -16.71 12.38 5.32
C PRO A 109 -15.92 13.29 4.35
N TYR A 110 -16.48 14.45 4.00
CA TYR A 110 -15.90 15.41 3.03
C TYR A 110 -14.36 15.48 3.13
N PRO A 111 -13.61 15.41 2.01
CA PRO A 111 -12.17 15.43 2.04
C PRO A 111 -11.77 16.84 2.45
N THR A 112 -10.74 16.91 3.28
CA THR A 112 -10.17 18.18 3.75
C THR A 112 -9.56 19.01 2.62
N ASN A 113 -9.38 18.45 1.41
CA ASN A 113 -8.76 19.12 0.26
C ASN A 113 -9.54 18.91 -1.06
N PRO A 114 -10.37 19.88 -1.49
CA PRO A 114 -11.07 19.80 -2.76
C PRO A 114 -10.11 19.72 -3.95
N GLY A 115 -10.43 18.86 -4.91
CA GLY A 115 -9.68 18.70 -6.16
C GLY A 115 -8.58 17.62 -6.12
N PHE A 116 -8.33 16.98 -4.98
CA PHE A 116 -7.50 15.79 -4.89
C PHE A 116 -8.35 14.53 -5.08
N LEU A 117 -7.81 13.53 -5.78
CA LEU A 117 -8.45 12.23 -5.86
C LEU A 117 -8.20 11.45 -4.56
N VAL A 118 -9.18 10.64 -4.18
CA VAL A 118 -9.10 9.70 -3.06
C VAL A 118 -8.85 8.31 -3.63
N VAL A 119 -7.92 7.58 -3.00
CA VAL A 119 -7.63 6.21 -3.35
C VAL A 119 -8.62 5.28 -2.66
N GLU A 120 -9.19 4.38 -3.43
CA GLU A 120 -10.07 3.34 -2.94
C GLU A 120 -9.53 1.95 -3.30
N ASN A 121 -9.84 1.01 -2.42
CA ASN A 121 -9.70 -0.41 -2.65
C ASN A 121 -11.11 -1.01 -2.57
N ILE A 122 -11.55 -1.65 -3.66
CA ILE A 122 -12.86 -2.29 -3.73
C ILE A 122 -12.73 -3.72 -4.29
N PRO A 123 -13.64 -4.64 -3.89
CA PRO A 123 -13.67 -5.98 -4.47
C PRO A 123 -13.93 -5.93 -5.98
N PHE A 124 -13.13 -6.65 -6.76
CA PHE A 124 -13.35 -6.90 -8.18
C PHE A 124 -14.47 -7.94 -8.32
N THR A 125 -15.72 -7.47 -8.35
CA THR A 125 -16.87 -8.33 -8.65
C THR A 125 -16.98 -8.49 -10.16
N GLY A 126 -16.99 -9.72 -10.69
CA GLY A 126 -17.13 -9.99 -12.13
C GLY A 126 -18.43 -9.46 -12.78
N SER A 127 -19.32 -8.84 -12.00
CA SER A 127 -20.55 -8.17 -12.43
C SER A 127 -20.37 -6.68 -12.75
N THR A 128 -19.29 -6.01 -12.31
CA THR A 128 -19.09 -4.56 -12.53
C THR A 128 -18.51 -4.21 -13.91
N GLN A 129 -18.06 -5.18 -14.70
CA GLN A 129 -17.74 -5.06 -16.12
C GLN A 129 -17.89 -6.41 -16.79
N THR A 130 -18.25 -6.43 -18.08
CA THR A 130 -18.16 -7.66 -18.88
C THR A 130 -16.72 -8.20 -18.80
N PRO A 131 -16.49 -9.39 -18.20
CA PRO A 131 -15.14 -9.93 -18.04
C PRO A 131 -14.49 -10.09 -19.42
N GLY A 132 -13.32 -9.47 -19.62
CA GLY A 132 -12.46 -9.72 -20.78
C GLY A 132 -12.36 -8.59 -21.81
N ARG A 133 -13.14 -7.51 -21.72
CA ARG A 133 -12.85 -6.29 -22.48
C ARG A 133 -12.08 -5.33 -21.57
N ASN A 134 -10.79 -5.14 -21.83
CA ASN A 134 -9.91 -4.14 -21.23
C ASN A 134 -9.19 -4.52 -19.92
N LEU A 135 -9.01 -5.82 -19.63
CA LEU A 135 -7.97 -6.25 -18.69
C LEU A 135 -6.68 -6.51 -19.45
N ILE A 136 -5.64 -5.74 -19.13
CA ILE A 136 -4.33 -5.81 -19.77
C ILE A 136 -3.38 -6.47 -18.78
N ASP A 137 -2.83 -7.62 -19.15
CA ASP A 137 -1.88 -8.36 -18.32
C ASP A 137 -0.59 -7.55 -18.11
N LEU A 138 -0.26 -7.31 -16.85
CA LEU A 138 0.95 -6.62 -16.42
C LEU A 138 2.00 -7.58 -15.85
N GLY A 139 1.72 -8.89 -15.82
CA GLY A 139 2.55 -9.92 -15.24
C GLY A 139 2.12 -10.29 -13.82
N LYS A 140 3.09 -10.54 -12.94
CA LYS A 140 2.85 -11.06 -11.59
C LYS A 140 3.67 -10.32 -10.55
N ALA A 141 3.05 -10.06 -9.39
CA ALA A 141 3.75 -9.69 -8.17
C ALA A 141 4.06 -10.93 -7.33
N LYS A 142 5.17 -10.88 -6.60
CA LYS A 142 5.65 -11.97 -5.75
C LYS A 142 5.72 -11.52 -4.29
N PHE A 143 5.17 -12.34 -3.41
CA PHE A 143 5.15 -12.12 -1.96
C PHE A 143 5.70 -13.37 -1.25
N LYS A 144 6.38 -13.18 -0.12
CA LYS A 144 6.92 -14.30 0.68
C LYS A 144 5.83 -14.91 1.55
N THR A 145 4.91 -14.08 2.05
CA THR A 145 3.80 -14.51 2.92
C THR A 145 2.52 -13.73 2.63
N GLU A 146 1.39 -14.24 3.12
CA GLU A 146 0.09 -13.57 3.00
C GLU A 146 0.05 -12.25 3.78
N GLU A 147 0.76 -12.16 4.91
CA GLU A 147 0.88 -10.94 5.71
C GLU A 147 1.62 -9.84 4.94
N GLU A 148 2.70 -10.19 4.23
CA GLU A 148 3.43 -9.25 3.37
C GLU A 148 2.54 -8.73 2.23
N MET A 149 1.79 -9.62 1.58
CA MET A 149 0.82 -9.25 0.55
C MET A 149 -0.25 -8.29 1.10
N THR A 150 -0.82 -8.62 2.25
CA THR A 150 -1.84 -7.79 2.91
C THR A 150 -1.28 -6.42 3.31
N ALA A 151 -0.04 -6.37 3.82
CA ALA A 151 0.64 -5.14 4.15
C ALA A 151 0.90 -4.28 2.90
N ALA A 152 1.32 -4.88 1.80
CA ALA A 152 1.50 -4.19 0.52
C ALA A 152 0.17 -3.60 0.04
N PHE A 153 -0.92 -4.36 0.07
CA PHE A 153 -2.24 -3.89 -0.36
C PHE A 153 -2.74 -2.72 0.50
N SER A 154 -2.53 -2.80 1.82
CA SER A 154 -2.84 -1.69 2.73
C SER A 154 -2.01 -0.43 2.41
N GLN A 155 -0.75 -0.58 2.00
CA GLN A 155 0.09 0.55 1.59
C GLN A 155 -0.39 1.18 0.29
N LEU A 156 -0.81 0.37 -0.70
CA LEU A 156 -1.36 0.87 -1.97
C LEU A 156 -2.60 1.72 -1.73
N ALA A 157 -3.52 1.26 -0.89
CA ALA A 157 -4.73 2.00 -0.51
C ALA A 157 -4.46 3.32 0.24
N LYS A 158 -3.24 3.52 0.76
CA LYS A 158 -2.83 4.71 1.52
C LYS A 158 -1.98 5.68 0.70
N ILE A 159 -1.74 5.42 -0.58
CA ILE A 159 -0.99 6.34 -1.44
C ILE A 159 -1.79 7.65 -1.52
N GLY A 160 -1.18 8.75 -1.08
CA GLY A 160 -1.74 10.08 -1.24
C GLY A 160 -1.41 10.64 -2.61
N MET A 161 -2.40 11.22 -3.29
CA MET A 161 -2.16 11.91 -4.56
C MET A 161 -1.40 13.22 -4.29
N PRO A 162 -0.20 13.41 -4.85
CA PRO A 162 0.64 14.58 -4.56
C PRO A 162 0.08 15.87 -5.18
N HIS A 163 -0.76 15.74 -6.21
CA HIS A 163 -1.30 16.86 -6.96
C HIS A 163 -2.82 16.74 -7.12
N LYS A 164 -3.45 17.85 -7.49
CA LYS A 164 -4.87 17.89 -7.85
C LYS A 164 -5.10 17.10 -9.14
N ALA A 165 -6.33 16.61 -9.35
CA ALA A 165 -6.71 15.77 -10.49
C ALA A 165 -6.37 16.37 -11.88
N HIS A 166 -6.41 17.70 -11.98
CA HIS A 166 -6.08 18.46 -13.18
C HIS A 166 -4.62 18.93 -13.21
N VAL A 167 -3.70 18.26 -12.51
CA VAL A 167 -2.27 18.53 -12.60
C VAL A 167 -1.54 17.22 -12.88
N VAL A 168 -0.44 17.29 -13.65
CA VAL A 168 0.42 16.13 -13.91
C VAL A 168 0.83 15.50 -12.57
N GLY A 169 0.66 14.18 -12.44
CA GLY A 169 0.89 13.45 -11.20
C GLY A 169 -0.33 13.41 -10.26
N GLY A 170 -1.50 13.89 -10.70
CA GLY A 170 -2.71 13.98 -9.88
C GLY A 170 -3.91 13.15 -10.36
N ASN A 171 -3.85 12.51 -11.53
CA ASN A 171 -4.98 11.78 -12.10
C ASN A 171 -4.97 10.26 -11.79
N CYS A 172 -5.98 9.52 -12.25
CA CYS A 172 -6.09 8.08 -11.99
C CYS A 172 -4.99 7.25 -12.68
N MET A 173 -4.44 7.70 -13.81
CA MET A 173 -3.29 7.05 -14.46
C MET A 173 -2.02 7.22 -13.60
N ASP A 174 -1.81 8.43 -13.07
CA ASP A 174 -0.69 8.73 -12.17
C ASP A 174 -0.73 7.87 -10.92
N TYR A 175 -1.93 7.61 -10.38
CA TYR A 175 -2.11 6.68 -9.27
C TYR A 175 -1.61 5.27 -9.60
N VAL A 176 -2.03 4.70 -10.74
CA VAL A 176 -1.59 3.35 -11.13
C VAL A 176 -0.07 3.30 -11.29
N LYS A 177 0.53 4.34 -11.86
CA LYS A 177 1.99 4.46 -11.95
C LYS A 177 2.64 4.44 -10.56
N MET A 178 2.18 5.27 -9.63
CA MET A 178 2.69 5.30 -8.25
C MET A 178 2.52 3.96 -7.53
N ALA A 179 1.39 3.27 -7.74
CA ALA A 179 1.16 1.94 -7.18
C ALA A 179 2.16 0.91 -7.70
N LEU A 180 2.45 0.90 -9.00
CA LEU A 180 3.47 0.03 -9.60
C LEU A 180 4.88 0.37 -9.10
N GLU A 181 5.22 1.67 -9.00
CA GLU A 181 6.48 2.13 -8.41
C GLU A 181 6.64 1.66 -6.97
N LYS A 182 5.55 1.68 -6.17
CA LYS A 182 5.56 1.17 -4.80
C LYS A 182 5.81 -0.33 -4.73
N LEU A 183 5.27 -1.11 -5.67
CA LEU A 183 5.54 -2.55 -5.77
C LEU A 183 6.99 -2.83 -6.20
N VAL A 184 7.59 -1.99 -7.04
CA VAL A 184 9.03 -2.07 -7.38
C VAL A 184 9.89 -1.73 -6.15
N GLU A 185 9.58 -0.64 -5.43
CA GLU A 185 10.32 -0.20 -4.23
C GLU A 185 10.43 -1.30 -3.16
N LYS A 186 9.43 -2.20 -3.10
CA LYS A 186 9.36 -3.30 -2.14
C LYS A 186 9.78 -4.66 -2.71
N ASP A 187 10.39 -4.68 -3.89
CA ASP A 187 10.82 -5.90 -4.59
C ASP A 187 9.69 -6.91 -4.86
N HIS A 188 8.43 -6.47 -4.89
CA HIS A 188 7.28 -7.32 -5.23
C HIS A 188 7.19 -7.54 -6.75
N ILE A 189 7.68 -6.59 -7.54
CA ILE A 189 7.92 -6.73 -8.98
C ILE A 189 9.31 -6.19 -9.32
N LEU A 190 9.94 -6.74 -10.36
CA LEU A 190 11.31 -6.37 -10.72
C LEU A 190 11.41 -4.97 -11.34
N ASN A 191 10.45 -4.63 -12.21
CA ASN A 191 10.41 -3.37 -12.95
C ASN A 191 8.95 -3.03 -13.30
N ILE A 192 8.68 -1.77 -13.62
CA ILE A 192 7.39 -1.37 -14.22
C ILE A 192 7.26 -2.05 -15.60
N PRO A 193 6.17 -2.81 -15.84
CA PRO A 193 5.95 -3.52 -17.10
C PRO A 193 6.04 -2.58 -18.32
N PRO A 194 6.81 -2.92 -19.37
CA PRO A 194 6.91 -2.09 -20.57
C PRO A 194 5.55 -1.83 -21.23
N ILE A 195 4.64 -2.80 -21.20
CA ILE A 195 3.27 -2.65 -21.72
C ILE A 195 2.52 -1.50 -21.02
N PHE A 196 2.65 -1.37 -19.69
CA PHE A 196 2.05 -0.26 -18.96
C PHE A 196 2.64 1.08 -19.40
N ARG A 197 3.98 1.18 -19.48
CA ARG A 197 4.66 2.42 -19.89
C ARG A 197 4.20 2.88 -21.28
N ASN A 198 4.13 1.95 -22.23
CA ASN A 198 3.70 2.26 -23.59
C ASN A 198 2.26 2.81 -23.62
N ILE A 199 1.32 2.15 -22.93
CA ILE A 199 -0.08 2.58 -22.87
C ILE A 199 -0.20 3.93 -22.14
N TYR A 200 0.56 4.10 -21.06
CA TYR A 200 0.61 5.35 -20.31
C TYR A 200 1.07 6.48 -21.23
N ASP A 201 2.24 6.36 -21.87
CA ASP A 201 2.82 7.41 -22.70
C ASP A 201 1.92 7.75 -23.91
N GLU A 202 1.28 6.75 -24.53
CA GLU A 202 0.36 6.96 -25.66
C GLU A 202 -0.90 7.73 -25.26
N ARG A 203 -1.44 7.45 -24.07
CA ARG A 203 -2.78 7.91 -23.67
C ARG A 203 -2.76 9.10 -22.75
N TYR A 204 -1.69 9.29 -21.99
CA TYR A 204 -1.62 10.29 -20.92
C TYR A 204 -1.98 11.68 -21.42
N THR A 205 -1.41 12.13 -22.54
CA THR A 205 -1.71 13.44 -23.11
C THR A 205 -3.18 13.57 -23.51
N LYS A 206 -3.80 12.52 -24.08
CA LYS A 206 -5.21 12.54 -24.52
C LYS A 206 -6.16 12.61 -23.34
N VAL A 207 -5.94 11.77 -22.33
CA VAL A 207 -6.75 11.75 -21.09
C VAL A 207 -6.58 13.07 -20.34
N ARG A 208 -5.33 13.58 -20.29
CA ARG A 208 -5.03 14.89 -19.72
C ARG A 208 -5.79 15.99 -20.45
N GLN A 209 -5.67 16.15 -21.76
CA GLN A 209 -6.37 17.23 -22.47
C GLN A 209 -7.87 17.25 -22.19
N ARG A 210 -8.52 16.09 -22.20
CA ARG A 210 -9.97 15.98 -21.96
C ARG A 210 -10.41 16.36 -20.56
N ILE A 211 -9.61 16.05 -19.53
CA ILE A 211 -9.92 16.45 -18.15
C ILE A 211 -9.74 17.98 -17.96
N TYR A 212 -8.96 18.66 -18.84
CA TYR A 212 -8.41 19.98 -18.57
C TYR A 212 -9.00 21.07 -19.47
N GLU A 213 -9.28 20.77 -20.74
CA GLU A 213 -9.73 21.75 -21.74
C GLU A 213 -11.22 22.14 -21.60
N ASP A 214 -12.02 21.40 -20.84
CA ASP A 214 -13.44 21.76 -20.58
C ASP A 214 -13.64 22.68 -19.36
N ASN A 215 -12.56 23.14 -18.70
CA ASN A 215 -12.64 23.95 -17.47
C ASN A 215 -11.94 25.33 -17.54
N GLU A 216 -11.43 25.75 -18.71
CA GLU A 216 -10.95 27.12 -18.98
C GLU A 216 -11.93 27.88 -19.89
#